data_AF-A0A0F4PPG3-F1
#
_entry.id   AF-A0A0F4PPG3-F1
#
_cell.length_a   1.000
_cell.length_b   1.000
_cell.length_c   1.000
_cell.angle_alpha   90.00
_cell.angle_beta   90.00
_cell.angle_gamma   90.00
#
_symmetry.space_group_name_H-M   'P 1'
#
loop_
_entity.id
_entity.type
_entity.pdbx_description
1 polymer ?
#
loop_
_entity_poly.entity_id
_entity_poly.type
_entity_poly.pdbx_seq_one_letter_code
_entity_poly.pdbx_strand_id
1 'polypeptide(L)'
;MQGTKQLTYITLIVILLTMFIAQAHSEDKELTSITDNPGFNYFKSTLLQVIEQRRPELSGQHHFYVAHYREGSEYTYMFWQEARLFWVLHLGTPEEYGWMSMLLPSSGELLHIDKDVVATQEEVGTSTYMVSQQWINDKIFKCVVDGDLITVTYP
;
A
#
# COMPACT_ATOMS: atom_id res chain seq x y z
N MET A 1 -1.95 54.59 -34.03
CA MET A 1 -0.98 53.81 -33.23
C MET A 1 -1.68 53.00 -32.12
N GLN A 2 -2.66 52.15 -32.45
CA GLN A 2 -3.39 51.33 -31.47
C GLN A 2 -3.37 49.83 -31.80
N GLY A 3 -3.13 49.44 -33.06
CA GLY A 3 -3.12 48.03 -33.48
C GLY A 3 -1.87 47.23 -33.12
N THR A 4 -0.72 47.88 -32.92
CA THR A 4 0.54 47.16 -32.63
C THR A 4 0.70 46.77 -31.16
N LYS A 5 0.04 47.45 -30.22
CA LYS A 5 0.14 47.14 -28.78
C LYS A 5 -0.74 45.95 -28.38
N GLN A 6 -1.95 45.85 -28.92
CA GLN A 6 -2.85 44.72 -28.60
C GLN A 6 -2.31 43.37 -29.11
N LEU A 7 -1.66 43.37 -30.27
CA LEU A 7 -1.05 42.15 -30.81
C LEU A 7 0.06 41.62 -29.89
N THR A 8 0.87 42.48 -29.28
CA THR A 8 1.96 42.07 -28.37
C THR A 8 1.43 41.45 -27.07
N TYR A 9 0.35 41.98 -26.50
CA TYR A 9 -0.23 41.44 -25.25
C TYR A 9 -0.86 40.06 -25.45
N ILE A 10 -1.49 39.81 -26.60
CA ILE A 10 -2.10 38.51 -26.90
C ILE A 10 -1.01 37.44 -27.08
N THR A 11 0.09 37.76 -27.78
CA THR A 11 1.21 36.81 -27.95
C THR A 11 1.90 36.48 -26.63
N LEU A 12 2.03 37.45 -25.71
CA LEU A 12 2.67 37.23 -24.40
C LEU A 12 1.83 36.33 -23.48
N ILE A 13 0.50 36.48 -23.52
CA ILE A 13 -0.44 35.66 -22.73
C ILE A 13 -0.44 34.20 -23.24
N VAL A 14 -0.38 33.98 -24.56
CA VAL A 14 -0.33 32.64 -25.13
C VAL A 14 0.97 31.90 -24.76
N ILE A 15 2.12 32.60 -24.75
CA ILE A 15 3.41 32.00 -24.34
C ILE A 15 3.41 31.63 -22.84
N LEU A 16 2.86 32.49 -21.97
CA LEU A 16 2.73 32.22 -20.54
C LEU A 16 1.77 31.06 -20.23
N LEU A 17 0.69 30.91 -21.00
CA LEU A 17 -0.25 29.78 -20.86
C LEU A 17 0.37 28.46 -21.33
N THR A 18 1.25 28.46 -22.33
CA THR A 18 1.94 27.22 -22.75
C THR A 18 3.03 26.77 -21.78
N MET A 19 3.66 27.68 -21.02
CA MET A 19 4.64 27.31 -19.99
C MET A 19 4.01 26.66 -18.75
N PHE A 20 2.72 26.87 -18.49
CA PHE A 20 2.03 26.25 -17.35
C PHE A 20 1.48 24.84 -17.64
N ILE A 21 1.48 24.39 -18.89
CA ILE A 21 1.01 23.04 -19.26
C ILE A 21 2.17 22.03 -19.27
N ALA A 22 3.42 22.50 -19.32
CA ALA A 22 4.58 21.64 -19.26
C ALA A 22 4.97 21.36 -17.79
N GLN A 23 4.85 20.10 -17.39
CA GLN A 23 5.33 19.47 -16.14
C GLN A 23 4.34 19.33 -14.98
N ALA A 24 3.23 18.64 -15.26
CA ALA A 24 2.77 17.57 -14.36
C ALA A 24 2.86 16.23 -15.11
N HIS A 25 4.04 15.92 -15.67
CA HIS A 25 4.33 14.54 -16.02
C HIS A 25 4.75 13.87 -14.71
N SER A 26 3.74 13.40 -13.96
CA SER A 26 3.96 12.28 -13.05
C SER A 26 4.60 11.21 -13.91
N GLU A 27 5.89 10.92 -13.73
CA GLU A 27 6.39 9.61 -14.09
C GLU A 27 5.55 8.64 -13.25
N ASP A 28 4.45 8.15 -13.83
CA ASP A 28 3.74 6.99 -13.33
C ASP A 28 4.72 5.83 -13.49
N LYS A 29 5.68 5.75 -12.55
CA LYS A 29 6.52 4.58 -12.39
C LYS A 29 5.56 3.42 -12.22
N GLU A 30 5.66 2.47 -13.14
CA GLU A 30 4.86 1.25 -13.14
C GLU A 30 4.95 0.61 -11.76
N LEU A 31 3.79 0.28 -11.18
CA LEU A 31 3.75 -0.35 -9.89
C LEU A 31 4.12 -1.83 -10.05
N THR A 32 4.88 -2.34 -9.10
CA THR A 32 5.37 -3.72 -9.04
C THR A 32 4.40 -4.60 -8.27
N SER A 33 4.08 -5.77 -8.85
CA SER A 33 3.31 -6.83 -8.19
C SER A 33 4.16 -7.55 -7.14
N ILE A 34 3.54 -8.02 -6.05
CA ILE A 34 4.24 -8.90 -5.09
C ILE A 34 4.63 -10.23 -5.74
N THR A 35 3.91 -10.65 -6.78
CA THR A 35 4.18 -11.90 -7.49
C THR A 35 5.46 -11.85 -8.33
N ASP A 36 5.91 -10.65 -8.68
CA ASP A 36 7.17 -10.40 -9.39
C ASP A 36 8.36 -10.27 -8.43
N ASN A 37 8.11 -10.24 -7.10
CA ASN A 37 9.19 -10.16 -6.12
C ASN A 37 10.05 -11.44 -6.16
N PRO A 38 11.39 -11.36 -6.25
CA PRO A 38 12.24 -12.55 -6.30
C PRO A 38 12.10 -13.48 -5.07
N GLY A 39 11.65 -12.94 -3.93
CA GLY A 39 11.35 -13.67 -2.71
C GLY A 39 9.91 -14.21 -2.61
N PHE A 40 9.09 -14.11 -3.67
CA PHE A 40 7.65 -14.43 -3.61
C PHE A 40 7.33 -15.86 -3.13
N ASN A 41 8.14 -16.86 -3.49
CA ASN A 41 7.93 -18.23 -3.02
C ASN A 41 8.12 -18.36 -1.50
N TYR A 42 9.08 -17.62 -0.94
CA TYR A 42 9.29 -17.56 0.51
C TYR A 42 8.16 -16.78 1.17
N PHE A 43 7.77 -15.63 0.63
CA PHE A 43 6.59 -14.87 1.07
C PHE A 43 5.35 -15.77 1.20
N LYS A 44 5.03 -16.52 0.14
CA LYS A 44 3.87 -17.41 0.11
C LYS A 44 3.96 -18.53 1.17
N SER A 45 5.15 -19.08 1.38
CA SER A 45 5.38 -20.10 2.41
C SER A 45 5.26 -19.51 3.83
N THR A 46 5.69 -18.27 4.03
CA THR A 46 5.55 -17.54 5.30
C THR A 46 4.08 -17.26 5.62
N LEU A 47 3.20 -17.07 4.64
CA LEU A 47 1.76 -16.89 4.90
C LEU A 47 1.12 -18.07 5.64
N LEU A 48 1.52 -19.32 5.34
CA LEU A 48 1.06 -20.48 6.09
C LEU A 48 1.45 -20.39 7.58
N GLN A 49 2.71 -20.02 7.85
CA GLN A 49 3.19 -19.82 9.21
C GLN A 49 2.48 -18.66 9.92
N VAL A 50 2.13 -17.59 9.18
CA VAL A 50 1.31 -16.49 9.72
C VAL A 50 -0.05 -17.01 10.19
N ILE A 51 -0.70 -17.89 9.42
CA ILE A 51 -1.98 -18.50 9.82
C ILE A 51 -1.80 -19.34 11.08
N GLU A 52 -0.84 -20.26 11.07
CA GLU A 52 -0.54 -21.16 12.19
C GLU A 52 -0.27 -20.41 13.50
N GLN A 53 0.51 -19.32 13.44
CA GLN A 53 0.92 -18.59 14.64
C GLN A 53 -0.15 -17.65 15.17
N ARG A 54 -0.95 -17.04 14.28
CA ARG A 54 -1.86 -15.94 14.67
C ARG A 54 -3.29 -16.36 14.80
N ARG A 55 -3.77 -17.24 13.93
CA ARG A 55 -5.17 -17.70 13.88
C ARG A 55 -5.27 -19.18 13.49
N PRO A 56 -4.66 -20.10 14.25
CA PRO A 56 -4.75 -21.54 13.95
C PRO A 56 -6.18 -22.07 14.02
N GLU A 57 -7.10 -21.34 14.64
CA GLU A 57 -8.52 -21.65 14.70
C GLU A 57 -9.27 -21.42 13.37
N LEU A 58 -8.70 -20.64 12.44
CA LEU A 58 -9.29 -20.36 11.14
C LEU A 58 -8.78 -21.39 10.13
N SER A 59 -9.64 -22.33 9.73
CA SER A 59 -9.35 -23.30 8.67
C SER A 59 -10.01 -22.93 7.34
N GLY A 60 -9.56 -23.58 6.27
CA GLY A 60 -10.10 -23.40 4.92
C GLY A 60 -9.27 -22.44 4.07
N GLN A 61 -9.93 -21.64 3.24
CA GLN A 61 -9.26 -20.74 2.30
C GLN A 61 -9.08 -19.35 2.91
N HIS A 62 -7.85 -18.86 2.85
CA HIS A 62 -7.43 -17.55 3.33
C HIS A 62 -7.09 -16.64 2.15
N HIS A 63 -7.48 -15.38 2.26
CA HIS A 63 -7.30 -14.36 1.23
C HIS A 63 -6.42 -13.23 1.77
N PHE A 64 -5.22 -13.13 1.20
CA PHE A 64 -4.27 -12.06 1.47
C PHE A 64 -4.22 -11.14 0.26
N TYR A 65 -4.62 -9.89 0.45
CA TYR A 65 -4.59 -8.85 -0.56
C TYR A 65 -3.35 -7.99 -0.34
N VAL A 66 -2.47 -7.87 -1.34
CA VAL A 66 -1.21 -7.13 -1.24
C VAL A 66 -1.20 -5.99 -2.23
N ALA A 67 -1.04 -4.75 -1.75
CA ALA A 67 -0.97 -3.60 -2.64
C ALA A 67 0.28 -3.67 -3.53
N HIS A 68 0.15 -3.26 -4.79
CA HIS A 68 1.32 -3.00 -5.64
C HIS A 68 2.14 -1.84 -5.07
N TYR A 69 3.44 -1.85 -5.31
CA TYR A 69 4.39 -0.91 -4.73
C TYR A 69 5.35 -0.36 -5.78
N ARG A 70 5.99 0.78 -5.51
CA ARG A 70 6.99 1.32 -6.45
C ARG A 70 8.29 0.54 -6.32
N GLU A 71 8.98 0.33 -7.44
CA GLU A 71 10.33 -0.22 -7.43
C GLU A 71 11.23 0.58 -6.46
N GLY A 72 11.97 -0.13 -5.60
CA GLY A 72 12.82 0.44 -4.56
C GLY A 72 12.09 0.86 -3.27
N SER A 73 10.78 0.61 -3.16
CA SER A 73 10.08 0.76 -1.86
C SER A 73 10.61 -0.27 -0.86
N GLU A 74 10.68 0.12 0.41
CA GLU A 74 11.04 -0.79 1.52
C GLU A 74 9.82 -1.54 2.05
N TYR A 75 8.62 -1.01 1.82
CA TYR A 75 7.37 -1.55 2.34
C TYR A 75 6.23 -1.47 1.31
N THR A 76 5.24 -2.32 1.51
CA THR A 76 3.90 -2.27 0.92
C THR A 76 2.85 -2.51 2.00
N TYR A 77 1.59 -2.73 1.60
CA TYR A 77 0.48 -3.03 2.49
C TYR A 77 -0.10 -4.40 2.19
N MET A 78 -0.49 -5.13 3.23
CA MET A 78 -1.16 -6.42 3.08
C MET A 78 -2.37 -6.51 4.01
N PHE A 79 -3.51 -6.92 3.48
CA PHE A 79 -4.73 -7.17 4.24
C PHE A 79 -5.08 -8.65 4.21
N TRP A 80 -5.22 -9.27 5.38
CA TRP A 80 -5.78 -10.60 5.51
C TRP A 80 -7.24 -10.51 5.93
N GLN A 81 -8.12 -10.93 5.02
CA GLN A 81 -9.56 -10.77 5.14
C GLN A 81 -10.16 -11.54 6.30
N GLU A 82 -9.87 -12.84 6.44
CA GLU A 82 -10.54 -13.71 7.41
C GLU A 82 -10.16 -13.36 8.85
N ALA A 83 -8.90 -12.98 9.08
CA ALA A 83 -8.42 -12.57 10.40
C ALA A 83 -8.67 -11.10 10.73
N ARG A 84 -9.08 -10.30 9.72
CA ARG A 84 -9.19 -8.84 9.79
C ARG A 84 -7.90 -8.21 10.35
N LEU A 85 -6.77 -8.62 9.76
CA LEU A 85 -5.44 -8.15 10.11
C LEU A 85 -4.83 -7.40 8.94
N PHE A 86 -4.12 -6.32 9.23
CA PHE A 86 -3.50 -5.49 8.22
C PHE A 86 -2.03 -5.24 8.57
N TRP A 87 -1.15 -5.44 7.60
CA TRP A 87 0.28 -5.20 7.72
C TRP A 87 0.71 -3.96 6.95
N VAL A 88 1.59 -3.18 7.58
CA VAL A 88 2.62 -2.42 6.87
C VAL A 88 3.76 -3.41 6.62
N LEU A 89 3.75 -4.02 5.44
CA LEU A 89 4.57 -5.16 5.09
C LEU A 89 5.93 -4.70 4.58
N HIS A 90 7.01 -5.00 5.31
CA HIS A 90 8.36 -4.87 4.75
C HIS A 90 8.55 -5.83 3.59
N LEU A 91 9.07 -5.30 2.48
CA LEU A 91 9.37 -6.10 1.30
C LEU A 91 10.62 -6.93 1.60
N GLY A 92 10.42 -8.24 1.66
CA GLY A 92 11.47 -9.16 2.04
C GLY A 92 12.57 -9.27 1.00
N THR A 93 13.69 -9.86 1.43
CA THR A 93 14.78 -10.24 0.53
C THR A 93 14.45 -11.56 -0.19
N PRO A 94 15.21 -11.93 -1.24
CA PRO A 94 15.08 -13.23 -1.91
C PRO A 94 15.53 -14.43 -1.06
N GLU A 95 15.86 -14.21 0.21
CA GLU A 95 16.40 -15.22 1.13
C GLU A 95 15.27 -15.82 1.99
N GLU A 96 15.50 -17.02 2.53
CA GLU A 96 14.51 -17.75 3.35
C GLU A 96 13.98 -16.91 4.54
N TYR A 97 14.85 -16.12 5.16
CA TYR A 97 14.51 -15.26 6.30
C TYR A 97 14.03 -13.87 5.90
N GLY A 98 13.96 -13.56 4.60
CA GLY A 98 13.62 -12.24 4.08
C GLY A 98 12.24 -11.74 4.53
N TRP A 99 11.32 -12.64 4.87
CA TRP A 99 9.94 -12.33 5.23
C TRP A 99 9.63 -12.49 6.73
N MET A 100 10.66 -12.59 7.58
CA MET A 100 10.50 -12.79 9.03
C MET A 100 9.66 -11.69 9.71
N SER A 101 9.66 -10.47 9.17
CA SER A 101 8.84 -9.35 9.65
C SER A 101 7.33 -9.63 9.62
N MET A 102 6.86 -10.54 8.76
CA MET A 102 5.45 -10.98 8.76
C MET A 102 5.08 -11.74 10.03
N LEU A 103 6.03 -12.55 10.54
CA LEU A 103 5.86 -13.35 11.74
C LEU A 103 6.10 -12.50 13.00
N LEU A 104 7.15 -11.68 12.95
CA LEU A 104 7.62 -10.83 14.05
C LEU A 104 7.54 -9.33 13.69
N PRO A 105 6.34 -8.77 13.49
CA PRO A 105 6.17 -7.36 13.16
C PRO A 105 6.56 -6.48 14.34
N SER A 106 7.22 -5.37 14.04
CA SER A 106 7.50 -4.30 15.00
C SER A 106 6.22 -3.55 15.37
N SER A 107 6.31 -2.68 16.37
CA SER A 107 5.21 -1.81 16.77
C SER A 107 4.67 -1.01 15.59
N GLY A 108 3.36 -1.12 15.32
CA GLY A 108 2.67 -0.38 14.26
C GLY A 108 2.73 -1.03 12.87
N GLU A 109 3.47 -2.13 12.71
CA GLU A 109 3.54 -2.87 11.43
C GLU A 109 2.39 -3.86 11.26
N LEU A 110 1.71 -4.23 12.34
CA LEU A 110 0.51 -5.06 12.31
C LEU A 110 -0.61 -4.36 13.07
N LEU A 111 -1.76 -4.24 12.41
CA LEU A 111 -2.97 -3.63 12.92
C LEU A 111 -4.11 -4.67 12.94
N HIS A 112 -4.78 -4.76 14.09
CA HIS A 112 -6.08 -5.40 14.24
C HIS A 112 -7.16 -4.40 13.84
N ILE A 113 -7.87 -4.65 12.74
CA ILE A 113 -8.88 -3.71 12.23
C ILE A 113 -9.95 -3.38 13.28
N ASP A 114 -10.29 -4.34 14.13
CA ASP A 114 -11.36 -4.17 15.12
C ASP A 114 -10.88 -3.54 16.45
N LYS A 115 -9.57 -3.32 16.64
CA LYS A 115 -8.99 -2.81 17.90
C LYS A 115 -8.12 -1.57 17.72
N ASP A 116 -7.37 -1.51 16.63
CA ASP A 116 -6.35 -0.48 16.39
C ASP A 116 -6.85 0.62 15.45
N VAL A 117 -8.14 0.57 15.08
CA VAL A 117 -8.79 1.55 14.20
C VAL A 117 -9.82 2.33 15.00
N VAL A 118 -9.69 3.64 14.97
CA VAL A 118 -10.60 4.60 15.62
C VAL A 118 -11.40 5.37 14.58
N ALA A 119 -12.53 5.96 14.99
CA ALA A 119 -13.50 6.51 14.04
C ALA A 119 -12.92 7.70 13.27
N THR A 120 -12.13 8.55 13.94
CA THR A 120 -11.62 9.79 13.34
C THR A 120 -10.13 10.00 13.61
N GLN A 121 -9.52 10.93 12.87
CA GLN A 121 -8.11 11.27 13.03
C GLN A 121 -7.83 11.96 14.38
N GLU A 122 -8.80 12.67 14.94
CA GLU A 122 -8.70 13.30 16.26
C GLU A 122 -8.55 12.25 17.37
N GLU A 123 -9.25 11.12 17.26
CA GLU A 123 -9.17 10.01 18.22
C GLU A 123 -7.81 9.30 18.20
N VAL A 124 -7.09 9.36 17.07
CA VAL A 124 -5.71 8.86 17.00
C VAL A 124 -4.80 9.64 17.96
N GLY A 125 -5.01 10.96 18.05
CA GLY A 125 -4.28 11.84 18.96
C GLY A 125 -2.77 11.68 18.86
N THR A 126 -2.12 11.34 19.97
CA THR A 126 -0.67 11.06 20.04
C THR A 126 -0.34 9.58 20.08
N SER A 127 -1.30 8.71 19.75
CA SER A 127 -1.08 7.26 19.74
C SER A 127 -0.10 6.88 18.64
N THR A 128 0.86 6.03 18.97
CA THR A 128 1.78 5.42 17.99
C THR A 128 1.27 4.06 17.50
N TYR A 129 0.07 3.64 17.91
CA TYR A 129 -0.47 2.29 17.66
C TYR A 129 -1.84 2.29 16.96
N MET A 130 -2.53 3.44 16.94
CA MET A 130 -3.88 3.54 16.37
C MET A 130 -3.87 4.29 15.05
N VAL A 131 -4.80 3.95 14.17
CA VAL A 131 -5.02 4.64 12.90
C VAL A 131 -6.49 5.04 12.75
N SER A 132 -6.77 6.02 11.90
CA SER A 132 -8.14 6.42 11.62
C SER A 132 -8.83 5.47 10.63
N GLN A 133 -10.15 5.37 10.74
CA GLN A 133 -10.99 4.58 9.85
C GLN A 133 -10.79 4.97 8.37
N GLN A 134 -10.64 6.27 8.11
CA GLN A 134 -10.37 6.76 6.75
C GLN A 134 -9.03 6.23 6.24
N TRP A 135 -7.97 6.34 7.04
CA TRP A 135 -6.64 5.91 6.61
C TRP A 135 -6.62 4.41 6.28
N ILE A 136 -7.20 3.57 7.15
CA ILE A 136 -7.18 2.12 6.93
C ILE A 136 -8.05 1.69 5.76
N ASN A 137 -9.19 2.36 5.55
CA ASN A 137 -10.05 2.10 4.40
C ASN A 137 -9.34 2.42 3.09
N ASP A 138 -8.62 3.54 3.03
CA ASP A 138 -7.83 3.91 1.86
C ASP A 138 -6.73 2.88 1.56
N LYS A 139 -6.10 2.30 2.60
CA LYS A 139 -5.08 1.26 2.38
C LYS A 139 -5.67 -0.08 1.99
N ILE A 140 -6.76 -0.51 2.63
CA ILE A 140 -7.46 -1.75 2.26
C ILE A 140 -7.96 -1.65 0.82
N PHE A 141 -8.47 -0.49 0.39
CA PHE A 141 -8.86 -0.26 -1.00
C PHE A 141 -7.70 -0.54 -1.96
N LYS A 142 -6.51 0.01 -1.68
CA LYS A 142 -5.31 -0.25 -2.50
C LYS A 142 -4.92 -1.72 -2.54
N CYS A 143 -5.10 -2.46 -1.44
CA CYS A 143 -4.82 -3.89 -1.42
C CYS A 143 -5.85 -4.68 -2.24
N VAL A 144 -7.13 -4.39 -2.06
CA VAL A 144 -8.24 -5.21 -2.59
C VAL A 144 -8.55 -4.89 -4.04
N VAL A 145 -8.47 -3.62 -4.42
CA VAL A 145 -8.87 -3.14 -5.76
C VAL A 145 -7.66 -3.05 -6.69
N ASP A 146 -6.55 -2.51 -6.19
CA ASP A 146 -5.37 -2.22 -6.99
C ASP A 146 -4.22 -3.23 -6.76
N GLY A 147 -4.44 -4.27 -5.96
CA GLY A 147 -3.40 -5.19 -5.52
C GLY A 147 -3.56 -6.63 -6.01
N ASP A 148 -2.67 -7.49 -5.52
CA ASP A 148 -2.66 -8.92 -5.81
C ASP A 148 -3.45 -9.71 -4.75
N LEU A 149 -4.27 -10.65 -5.21
CA LEU A 149 -4.88 -11.65 -4.33
C LEU A 149 -4.01 -12.90 -4.26
N ILE A 150 -3.57 -13.24 -3.05
CA ILE A 150 -2.85 -14.46 -2.73
C ILE A 150 -3.74 -15.36 -1.87
N THR A 151 -4.06 -16.54 -2.39
CA THR A 151 -4.86 -17.52 -1.68
C THR A 151 -3.99 -18.61 -1.06
N VAL A 152 -4.25 -18.93 0.21
CA VAL A 152 -3.60 -20.01 0.95
C VAL A 152 -4.67 -20.90 1.58
N THR A 153 -4.54 -22.22 1.45
CA THR A 153 -5.46 -23.17 2.11
C THR A 153 -4.79 -23.73 3.35
N TYR A 154 -5.46 -23.61 4.49
CA TYR A 154 -5.01 -24.11 5.78
C TYR A 154 -5.94 -25.22 6.28
N PRO A 155 -5.40 -26.37 6.76
CA PRO A 155 -6.21 -27.53 7.16
C PRO A 155 -7.10 -27.29 8.38
#